data_AF-A0A0Q9LIT8-F1
#
_entry.id   AF-A0A0Q9LIT8-F1
#
_cell.length_a   1.000
_cell.length_b   1.000
_cell.length_c   1.000
_cell.angle_alpha   90.00
_cell.angle_beta   90.00
_cell.angle_gamma   90.00
#
_symmetry.space_group_name_H-M   'P 1'
#
loop_
_entity.id
_entity.type
_entity.pdbx_description
1 polymer ?
#
loop_
_entity_poly.entity_id
_entity_poly.type
_entity_poly.pdbx_seq_one_letter_code
_entity_poly.pdbx_strand_id
1 'polypeptide(L)'
;MKEVFLIKHAVGGRAFVDTGKHPIPYTCEHVGDQWKFTVQIEKKEDIAELLKWKEELNVFLFQEFENEPTKKLWFYVGDDSVHYSEEKGELTIVSKSQIVYIPDQFSAQL
;
A
#
# COMPACT_ATOMS: atom_id res chain seq x y z
N MET A 1 5.14 -12.14 -12.87
CA MET A 1 4.35 -11.55 -11.78
C MET A 1 4.14 -10.08 -12.10
N LYS A 2 2.91 -9.60 -12.04
CA LYS A 2 2.59 -8.17 -12.06
C LYS A 2 2.11 -7.79 -10.66
N GLU A 3 2.55 -6.64 -10.15
CA GLU A 3 2.17 -6.14 -8.84
C GLU A 3 1.69 -4.69 -8.94
N VAL A 4 0.57 -4.39 -8.27
CA VAL A 4 0.06 -3.03 -8.10
C VAL A 4 0.09 -2.66 -6.63
N PHE A 5 0.79 -1.58 -6.32
CA PHE A 5 0.87 -0.96 -5.01
C PHE A 5 -0.04 0.25 -4.92
N LEU A 6 -0.77 0.32 -3.82
CA LEU A 6 -1.85 1.28 -3.65
C LEU A 6 -1.88 1.77 -2.21
N ILE A 7 -1.88 3.08 -2.03
CA ILE A 7 -2.13 3.74 -0.73
C ILE A 7 -3.47 4.45 -0.83
N LYS A 8 -4.39 4.13 0.10
CA LYS A 8 -5.73 4.70 0.15
C LYS A 8 -6.08 5.21 1.54
N HIS A 9 -6.93 6.23 1.58
CA HIS A 9 -7.68 6.57 2.79
C HIS A 9 -8.59 5.40 3.16
N ALA A 10 -8.50 4.95 4.41
CA ALA A 10 -9.18 3.76 4.89
C ALA A 10 -10.71 3.92 4.89
N VAL A 11 -11.20 5.14 5.17
CA VAL A 11 -12.64 5.43 5.29
C VAL A 11 -13.22 5.97 3.99
N GLY A 12 -12.61 7.00 3.41
CA GLY A 12 -13.12 7.69 2.22
C GLY A 12 -12.74 7.04 0.89
N GLY A 13 -11.87 6.03 0.89
CA GLY A 13 -11.51 5.23 -0.29
C GLY A 13 -10.68 5.95 -1.36
N ARG A 14 -10.38 7.24 -1.17
CA ARG A 14 -9.50 8.02 -2.05
C ARG A 14 -8.13 7.36 -2.15
N ALA A 15 -7.62 7.23 -3.37
CA ALA A 15 -6.25 6.78 -3.63
C ALA A 15 -5.28 7.96 -3.65
N PHE A 16 -4.14 7.80 -2.98
CA PHE A 16 -3.03 8.75 -3.00
C PHE A 16 -1.88 8.25 -3.88
N VAL A 17 -1.59 6.94 -3.82
CA VAL A 17 -0.64 6.26 -4.69
C VAL A 17 -1.37 5.10 -5.35
N ASP A 18 -1.21 4.94 -6.67
CA ASP A 18 -1.75 3.83 -7.46
C ASP A 18 -0.76 3.52 -8.61
N THR A 19 0.12 2.55 -8.40
CA THR A 19 1.15 2.20 -9.41
C THR A 19 0.58 1.56 -10.67
N GLY A 20 -0.69 1.13 -10.63
CA GLY A 20 -1.41 0.63 -11.80
C GLY A 20 -1.82 1.76 -12.75
N LYS A 21 -1.98 2.99 -12.25
CA LYS A 21 -2.29 4.18 -13.05
C LYS A 21 -1.08 5.07 -13.30
N HIS A 22 -0.26 5.26 -12.27
CA HIS A 22 0.92 6.11 -12.29
C HIS A 22 2.10 5.30 -11.74
N PRO A 23 2.85 4.61 -12.61
CA PRO A 23 3.97 3.79 -12.18
C PRO A 23 4.99 4.64 -11.42
N ILE A 24 5.24 4.28 -10.16
CA ILE A 24 6.30 4.88 -9.35
C ILE A 24 7.08 3.77 -8.64
N PRO A 25 8.40 3.94 -8.45
CA PRO A 25 9.21 2.96 -7.72
C PRO A 25 8.80 2.87 -6.25
N TYR A 26 8.67 1.64 -5.75
CA TYR A 26 8.52 1.35 -4.33
C TYR A 26 9.23 0.06 -3.95
N THR A 27 9.48 -0.12 -2.66
CA THR A 27 9.90 -1.39 -2.06
C THR A 27 8.92 -1.82 -0.98
N CYS A 28 8.86 -3.13 -0.75
CA CYS A 28 8.10 -3.76 0.32
C CYS A 28 9.00 -4.83 0.94
N GLU A 29 9.33 -4.65 2.23
CA GLU A 29 10.25 -5.52 2.96
C GLU A 29 9.60 -5.98 4.25
N HIS A 30 9.80 -7.25 4.61
CA HIS A 30 9.43 -7.75 5.93
C HIS A 30 10.65 -7.66 6.86
N VAL A 31 10.60 -6.74 7.82
CA VAL A 31 11.68 -6.43 8.76
C VAL A 31 11.20 -6.76 10.18
N GLY A 32 11.75 -7.82 10.77
CA GLY A 32 11.31 -8.30 12.07
C GLY A 32 9.87 -8.82 12.05
N ASP A 33 8.99 -8.21 12.83
CA ASP A 33 7.55 -8.48 12.89
C ASP A 33 6.71 -7.47 12.09
N GLN A 34 7.33 -6.69 11.21
CA GLN A 34 6.68 -5.59 10.50
C GLN A 34 6.95 -5.63 9.00
N TRP A 35 6.03 -5.06 8.25
CA TRP A 35 6.20 -4.70 6.85
C TRP A 35 6.62 -3.24 6.75
N LYS A 36 7.66 -2.98 5.98
CA LYS A 36 8.14 -1.65 5.64
C LYS A 36 7.95 -1.41 4.15
N PHE A 37 7.26 -0.33 3.82
CA PHE A 37 7.09 0.17 2.48
C PHE A 37 7.87 1.45 2.31
N THR A 38 8.59 1.57 1.21
CA THR A 38 9.31 2.79 0.85
C THR A 38 8.88 3.19 -0.56
N VAL A 39 8.43 4.42 -0.76
CA VAL A 39 7.96 4.90 -2.07
C VAL A 39 8.53 6.27 -2.38
N GLN A 40 8.99 6.45 -3.63
CA GLN A 40 9.49 7.74 -4.11
C GLN A 40 8.31 8.61 -4.55
N ILE A 41 8.18 9.78 -3.92
CA ILE A 41 7.11 10.74 -4.19
C ILE A 41 7.71 11.94 -4.93
N GLU A 42 7.39 12.04 -6.23
CA GLU A 42 7.96 13.06 -7.11
C GLU A 42 7.37 14.46 -6.85
N LYS A 43 6.13 14.55 -6.38
CA LYS A 43 5.41 15.83 -6.20
C LYS A 43 5.08 16.10 -4.74
N LYS A 44 5.57 17.23 -4.22
CA LYS A 44 5.31 17.68 -2.85
C LYS A 44 3.83 17.98 -2.53
N GLU A 45 3.03 18.29 -3.54
CA GLU A 45 1.59 18.53 -3.33
C GLU A 45 0.82 17.25 -3.02
N ASP A 46 1.24 16.12 -3.58
CA ASP A 46 0.58 14.81 -3.39
C ASP A 46 0.82 14.25 -1.98
N ILE A 47 1.99 14.55 -1.39
CA ILE A 47 2.33 14.08 -0.05
C ILE A 47 1.63 14.85 1.06
N ALA A 48 1.42 16.16 0.90
CA ALA A 48 0.83 16.99 1.95
C ALA A 48 -0.59 16.53 2.31
N GLU A 49 -1.38 16.16 1.30
CA GLU A 49 -2.71 15.63 1.51
C GLU A 49 -2.69 14.23 2.12
N LEU A 50 -1.82 13.33 1.65
CA LEU A 50 -1.66 11.99 2.24
C LEU A 50 -1.31 12.09 3.74
N LEU A 51 -0.40 12.99 4.10
CA LEU A 51 0.06 13.15 5.49
C LEU A 51 -1.03 13.66 6.44
N LYS A 52 -2.05 14.37 5.94
CA LYS A 52 -3.24 14.73 6.75
C LYS A 52 -4.02 13.50 7.22
N TRP A 53 -3.97 12.43 6.44
CA TRP A 53 -4.72 11.19 6.68
C TRP A 53 -3.82 10.05 7.16
N LYS A 54 -2.60 10.35 7.64
CA LYS A 54 -1.55 9.35 7.92
C LYS A 54 -1.93 8.25 8.93
N GLU A 55 -2.89 8.53 9.81
CA GLU A 55 -3.41 7.59 10.81
C GLU A 55 -4.60 6.76 10.29
N GLU A 56 -5.07 7.08 9.09
CA GLU A 56 -6.25 6.47 8.45
C GLU A 56 -5.89 5.94 7.06
N LEU A 57 -4.74 5.29 6.92
CA LEU A 57 -4.29 4.72 5.64
C LEU A 57 -4.43 3.20 5.59
N ASN A 58 -4.70 2.72 4.39
CA ASN A 58 -4.52 1.33 4.01
C ASN A 58 -3.50 1.25 2.89
N VAL A 59 -2.64 0.23 2.97
CA VAL A 59 -1.75 -0.17 1.89
C VAL A 59 -2.29 -1.47 1.29
N PHE A 60 -2.30 -1.56 -0.04
CA PHE A 60 -2.65 -2.77 -0.75
C PHE A 60 -1.54 -3.17 -1.73
N LEU A 61 -1.30 -4.47 -1.83
CA LEU A 61 -0.57 -5.09 -2.94
C LEU A 61 -1.51 -6.05 -3.65
N PHE A 62 -1.70 -5.85 -4.96
CA PHE A 62 -2.39 -6.80 -5.83
C PHE A 62 -1.34 -7.53 -6.64
N GLN A 63 -1.21 -8.83 -6.40
CA GLN A 63 -0.24 -9.69 -7.08
C GLN A 63 -0.97 -10.59 -8.07
N GLU A 64 -0.60 -10.47 -9.33
CA GLU A 64 -1.08 -11.30 -10.43
C GLU A 64 0.06 -12.23 -10.88
N PHE A 65 -0.19 -13.53 -10.80
CA PHE A 65 0.68 -14.58 -11.32
C PHE A 65 0.01 -15.25 -12.50
N GLU A 66 0.82 -15.81 -13.39
CA GLU A 66 0.30 -16.56 -14.51
C GLU A 66 -0.40 -17.83 -13.98
N ASN A 67 -1.65 -18.05 -14.38
CA ASN A 67 -2.47 -19.20 -13.97
C ASN A 67 -2.83 -19.30 -12.47
N GLU A 68 -2.65 -18.23 -11.69
CA GLU A 68 -3.15 -18.17 -10.30
C GLU A 68 -4.16 -17.02 -10.13
N PRO A 69 -5.11 -17.15 -9.20
CA PRO A 69 -6.01 -16.05 -8.85
C PRO A 69 -5.23 -14.84 -8.32
N THR A 70 -5.73 -13.63 -8.61
CA THR A 70 -5.13 -12.41 -8.06
C THR A 70 -5.14 -12.45 -6.54
N LYS A 71 -3.95 -12.33 -5.94
CA LYS A 71 -3.78 -12.27 -4.50
C LYS A 71 -3.79 -10.80 -4.07
N LYS A 72 -4.69 -10.45 -3.14
CA LYS A 72 -4.76 -9.11 -2.54
C LYS A 72 -4.19 -9.16 -1.12
N LEU A 73 -3.12 -8.43 -0.88
CA LEU A 73 -2.56 -8.21 0.45
C LEU A 73 -3.07 -6.85 0.91
N TRP A 74 -3.57 -6.78 2.13
CA TRP A 74 -4.08 -5.57 2.74
C TRP A 74 -3.39 -5.35 4.08
N PHE A 75 -2.76 -4.19 4.22
CA PHE A 75 -2.08 -3.76 5.42
C PHE A 75 -2.79 -2.54 6.00
N TYR A 76 -3.15 -2.62 7.27
CA TYR A 76 -3.67 -1.49 8.03
C TYR A 76 -2.49 -0.65 8.53
N VAL A 77 -2.52 0.65 8.27
CA VAL A 77 -1.49 1.59 8.75
C VAL A 77 -1.99 2.17 10.06
N GLY A 78 -1.28 1.89 11.15
CA GLY A 78 -1.61 2.39 12.47
C GLY A 78 -0.90 3.70 12.80
N ASP A 79 -1.04 4.12 14.05
CA ASP A 79 -0.45 5.35 14.56
C ASP A 79 1.08 5.36 14.39
N ASP A 80 1.62 6.57 14.19
CA ASP A 80 3.06 6.85 14.07
C ASP A 80 3.82 5.95 13.05
N SER A 81 3.10 5.45 12.05
CA SER A 81 3.65 4.47 11.10
C SER A 81 4.02 5.07 9.75
N VAL A 82 3.85 6.37 9.56
CA VAL A 82 4.04 7.06 8.28
C VAL A 82 5.02 8.21 8.45
N HIS A 83 6.12 8.16 7.69
CA HIS A 83 7.19 9.13 7.76
C HIS A 83 7.54 9.60 6.34
N TYR A 84 7.70 10.91 6.16
CA TYR A 84 8.16 11.48 4.90
C TYR A 84 9.47 12.24 5.09
N SER A 85 10.43 11.97 4.22
CA SER A 85 11.72 12.66 4.18
C SER A 85 11.73 13.60 2.98
N GLU A 86 11.53 14.91 3.21
CA GLU A 86 11.56 15.93 2.15
C GLU A 86 12.89 15.96 1.40
N GLU A 87 14.01 15.77 2.09
CA GLU A 87 15.35 15.74 1.51
C GLU A 87 15.49 14.60 0.47
N LYS A 88 14.82 13.48 0.72
CA LYS A 88 14.93 12.27 -0.10
C LYS A 88 13.76 12.11 -1.08
N GLY A 89 12.70 12.91 -0.93
CA GLY A 89 11.46 12.69 -1.66
C GLY A 89 10.79 11.36 -1.33
N GLU A 90 11.02 10.81 -0.13
CA GLU A 90 10.73 9.42 0.18
C GLU A 90 9.69 9.29 1.29
N LEU A 91 8.63 8.52 1.05
CA LEU A 91 7.64 8.14 2.05
C LEU A 91 7.93 6.71 2.54
N THR A 92 8.03 6.56 3.84
CA THR A 92 8.12 5.27 4.53
C THR A 92 6.81 4.99 5.27
N ILE A 93 6.25 3.80 5.08
CA ILE A 93 5.09 3.30 5.83
C ILE A 93 5.47 1.99 6.51
N VAL A 94 5.11 1.83 7.78
CA VAL A 94 5.29 0.59 8.53
C VAL A 94 3.93 -0.01 8.87
N SER A 95 3.80 -1.34 8.86
CA SER A 95 2.59 -2.01 9.34
C SER A 95 2.92 -3.35 9.98
N LYS A 96 2.22 -3.68 11.07
CA LYS A 96 2.31 -5.00 11.72
C LYS A 96 1.21 -5.96 11.30
N SER A 97 0.18 -5.47 10.61
CA SER A 97 -1.02 -6.23 10.32
C SER A 97 -1.12 -6.49 8.83
N GLN A 98 -1.46 -7.73 8.46
CA GLN A 98 -1.69 -8.13 7.09
C GLN A 98 -2.89 -9.06 7.01
N ILE A 99 -3.77 -8.79 6.06
CA ILE A 99 -4.83 -9.70 5.62
C ILE A 99 -4.51 -10.11 4.19
N VAL A 100 -4.53 -11.42 3.95
CA VAL A 100 -4.36 -11.99 2.60
C VAL A 100 -5.72 -12.48 2.12
N TYR A 101 -6.13 -12.00 0.95
CA TYR A 101 -7.38 -12.37 0.31
C TYR A 101 -7.10 -12.99 -1.07
N ILE A 102 -7.62 -14.19 -1.28
CA ILE A 102 -7.57 -14.92 -2.55
C ILE A 102 -9.03 -15.16 -2.98
N PRO A 103 -9.55 -14.47 -4.01
CA PRO A 103 -10.97 -14.49 -4.38
C PRO A 103 -11.55 -15.90 -4.52
N ASP A 104 -10.81 -16.81 -5.16
CA ASP A 104 -11.26 -18.17 -5.44
C ASP A 104 -11.55 -19.00 -4.19
N GLN A 105 -10.94 -18.65 -3.04
CA GLN A 105 -11.20 -19.32 -1.76
C GLN A 105 -12.55 -18.95 -1.14
N PHE A 106 -13.23 -17.91 -1.65
CA PHE A 106 -14.47 -17.37 -1.10
C PHE A 106 -15.60 -17.30 -2.14
N SER A 107 -15.46 -18.03 -3.25
CA SER A 107 -16.55 -18.18 -4.21
C SER A 107 -17.74 -18.87 -3.52
N ALA A 108 -18.84 -18.13 -3.35
CA ALA A 108 -20.10 -18.70 -2.91
C ALA A 108 -20.52 -19.72 -3.98
N GLN A 109 -20.62 -21.00 -3.61
CA GLN A 109 -21.30 -21.99 -4.44
C GLN A 109 -22.77 -21.56 -4.50
N LEU A 110 -23.18 -20.98 -5.63
CA LEU A 110 -24.58 -20.79 -5.99
C LEU A 110 -25.16 -22.09 -6.53
#